data_AF-A0A1M7MS71-F1
#
_entry.id   AF-A0A1M7MS71-F1
#
_cell.length_a   1.000
_cell.length_b   1.000
_cell.length_c   1.000
_cell.angle_alpha   90.00
_cell.angle_beta   90.00
_cell.angle_gamma   90.00
#
_symmetry.space_group_name_H-M   'P 1'
#
loop_
_entity.id
_entity.type
_entity.pdbx_description
1 polymer ?
#
loop_
_entity_poly.entity_id
_entity_poly.type
_entity_poly.pdbx_seq_one_letter_code
_entity_poly.pdbx_strand_id
1 'polypeptide(L)'
;MTQTLGPVMIDLAGPELAADERTLLQHPAVGGVILFARNTENAVQVRELCQAIREVRPDLLLAIDQEGGRVQRLKEGVTRIPPMARIGQQFEQTPEVTMRLCQDTGWLLGMEMAACGLDLSFAPVLDIDRGLCSVVGNRSFSSDPLAVAAMAGAFIEGLHEAGMVAVGKHFPGHGGVNVDTHHGVAVDERDLDTLRQQDLVPFTQLAGRLDGVMPAHVVFPAFDARPAGFSPSWLGMLRESLGFKGVIFSDDLSMAGAHVAGGPAERALAALEAGCDMALICNDRAAAVQVLDACEGMTSRRAARLRYARARPDLDALTALSRWRRVHAHLEAMNSD
;
A
#
# COMPACT_ATOMS: atom_id res chain seq x y z
N MET A 1 2.58 13.00 -23.95
CA MET A 1 3.80 12.45 -23.32
C MET A 1 3.49 12.27 -21.85
N THR A 2 3.51 11.06 -21.31
CA THR A 2 3.36 10.86 -19.86
C THR A 2 4.56 11.49 -19.17
N GLN A 3 4.34 12.57 -18.41
CA GLN A 3 5.38 13.14 -17.55
C GLN A 3 5.90 12.03 -16.63
N THR A 4 7.22 11.92 -16.57
CA THR A 4 7.90 11.02 -15.65
C THR A 4 7.82 11.60 -14.25
N LEU A 5 7.44 10.79 -13.27
CA LEU A 5 7.39 11.20 -11.87
C LEU A 5 8.78 11.12 -11.24
N GLY A 6 9.02 11.92 -10.20
CA GLY A 6 10.16 11.71 -9.32
C GLY A 6 10.03 10.40 -8.53
N PRO A 7 11.13 9.87 -7.97
CA PRO A 7 11.11 8.58 -7.28
C PRO A 7 10.75 8.69 -5.80
N VAL A 8 10.32 9.85 -5.29
CA VAL A 8 10.06 10.03 -3.85
C VAL A 8 8.58 10.28 -3.59
N MET A 9 8.02 9.52 -2.65
CA MET A 9 6.71 9.78 -2.05
C MET A 9 6.91 10.34 -0.64
N ILE A 10 6.29 11.50 -0.38
CA ILE A 10 6.37 12.20 0.91
C ILE A 10 4.97 12.30 1.55
N ASP A 11 4.88 12.85 2.74
CA ASP A 11 3.62 13.16 3.40
C ASP A 11 3.45 14.66 3.75
N LEU A 12 2.27 14.99 4.27
CA LEU A 12 1.88 16.34 4.67
C LEU A 12 1.71 16.45 6.19
N ALA A 13 1.82 17.68 6.68
CA ALA A 13 1.75 18.00 8.11
C ALA A 13 0.32 17.89 8.66
N GLY A 14 -0.70 18.30 7.89
CA GLY A 14 -2.08 18.40 8.37
C GLY A 14 -3.15 18.21 7.28
N PRO A 15 -4.41 18.57 7.58
CA PRO A 15 -5.55 18.38 6.67
C PRO A 15 -5.63 19.44 5.55
N GLU A 16 -4.82 20.48 5.62
CA GLU A 16 -4.76 21.53 4.59
C GLU A 16 -3.34 21.66 4.06
N LEU A 17 -3.22 22.02 2.78
CA LEU A 17 -1.91 22.17 2.13
C LEU A 17 -1.25 23.48 2.54
N ALA A 18 -0.18 23.37 3.34
CA ALA A 18 0.57 24.53 3.84
C ALA A 18 1.40 25.23 2.75
N ALA A 19 1.78 26.49 2.98
CA ALA A 19 2.48 27.30 1.98
C ALA A 19 3.89 26.76 1.64
N ASP A 20 4.63 26.25 2.61
CA ASP A 20 5.93 25.59 2.41
C ASP A 20 5.77 24.27 1.65
N GLU A 21 4.68 23.52 1.90
CA GLU A 21 4.38 22.28 1.20
C GLU A 21 4.09 22.50 -0.28
N ARG A 22 3.43 23.61 -0.65
CA ARG A 22 3.24 23.98 -2.07
C ARG A 22 4.58 24.10 -2.80
N THR A 23 5.59 24.68 -2.15
CA THR A 23 6.95 24.77 -2.71
C THR A 23 7.59 23.38 -2.78
N LEU A 24 7.49 22.60 -1.70
CA LEU A 24 8.09 21.26 -1.63
C LEU A 24 7.55 20.33 -2.72
N LEU A 25 6.24 20.34 -2.97
CA LEU A 25 5.59 19.52 -4.01
C LEU A 25 6.09 19.84 -5.42
N GLN A 26 6.58 21.05 -5.68
CA GLN A 26 7.14 21.41 -6.99
C GLN A 26 8.52 20.80 -7.23
N HIS A 27 9.18 20.27 -6.20
CA HIS A 27 10.48 19.62 -6.36
C HIS A 27 10.37 18.44 -7.35
N PRO A 28 11.27 18.33 -8.36
CA PRO A 28 11.14 17.34 -9.43
C PRO A 28 11.24 15.89 -8.96
N ALA A 29 11.95 15.64 -7.85
CA ALA A 29 12.05 14.32 -7.24
C ALA A 29 10.76 13.87 -6.52
N VAL A 30 9.80 14.76 -6.26
CA VAL A 30 8.48 14.38 -5.72
C VAL A 30 7.67 13.73 -6.84
N GLY A 31 7.32 12.46 -6.62
CA GLY A 31 6.44 11.67 -7.48
C GLY A 31 5.09 11.33 -6.85
N GLY A 32 4.97 11.45 -5.52
CA GLY A 32 3.71 11.18 -4.84
C GLY A 32 3.59 11.78 -3.45
N VAL A 33 2.37 11.76 -2.95
CA VAL A 33 1.99 12.16 -1.59
C VAL A 33 1.17 11.02 -0.97
N ILE A 34 1.55 10.57 0.21
CA ILE A 34 0.75 9.65 1.04
C ILE A 34 0.05 10.44 2.15
N LEU A 35 -1.24 10.16 2.35
CA LEU A 35 -2.05 10.74 3.41
C LEU A 35 -2.16 9.78 4.61
N PHE A 36 -2.01 10.33 5.80
CA PHE A 36 -2.20 9.66 7.09
C PHE A 36 -3.45 10.18 7.80
N ALA A 37 -3.80 9.57 8.94
CA ALA A 37 -4.98 9.95 9.72
C ALA A 37 -4.99 11.44 10.13
N ARG A 38 -3.80 12.05 10.34
CA ARG A 38 -3.67 13.49 10.64
C ARG A 38 -4.04 14.41 9.47
N ASN A 39 -4.12 13.87 8.25
CA ASN A 39 -4.47 14.60 7.03
C ASN A 39 -5.95 14.42 6.66
N THR A 40 -6.69 13.58 7.40
CA THR A 40 -8.04 13.14 7.03
C THR A 40 -9.04 13.47 8.13
N GLU A 41 -9.91 14.44 7.88
CA GLU A 41 -11.04 14.77 8.75
C GLU A 41 -12.31 14.05 8.27
N ASN A 42 -12.64 14.20 6.99
CA ASN A 42 -13.77 13.54 6.32
C ASN A 42 -13.55 13.48 4.80
N ALA A 43 -14.40 12.73 4.09
CA ALA A 43 -14.27 12.51 2.65
C ALA A 43 -14.27 13.80 1.81
N VAL A 44 -15.07 14.80 2.20
CA VAL A 44 -15.14 16.09 1.49
C VAL A 44 -13.84 16.86 1.65
N GLN A 45 -13.34 16.99 2.89
CA GLN A 45 -12.07 17.65 3.16
C GLN A 45 -10.89 16.95 2.45
N VAL A 46 -10.86 15.61 2.43
CA VAL A 46 -9.79 14.88 1.72
C VAL A 46 -9.84 15.13 0.20
N ARG A 47 -11.05 15.24 -0.37
CA ARG A 47 -11.23 15.61 -1.78
C ARG A 47 -10.67 17.00 -2.08
N GLU A 48 -10.95 17.97 -1.22
CA GLU A 48 -10.43 19.34 -1.34
C GLU A 48 -8.90 19.37 -1.20
N LEU A 49 -8.32 18.64 -0.25
CA LEU A 49 -6.88 18.50 -0.10
C LEU A 49 -6.24 17.88 -1.36
N CYS A 50 -6.82 16.80 -1.89
CA CYS A 50 -6.35 16.18 -3.14
C CYS A 50 -6.43 17.14 -4.32
N GLN A 51 -7.48 17.96 -4.41
CA GLN A 51 -7.60 18.99 -5.43
C GLN A 51 -6.50 20.06 -5.27
N ALA A 52 -6.29 20.58 -4.07
CA ALA A 52 -5.27 21.58 -3.79
C ALA A 52 -3.85 21.09 -4.15
N ILE A 53 -3.55 19.82 -3.90
CA ILE A 53 -2.27 19.20 -4.32
C ILE A 53 -2.18 19.17 -5.85
N ARG A 54 -3.24 18.75 -6.56
CA ARG A 54 -3.24 18.68 -8.02
C ARG A 54 -3.20 20.03 -8.72
N GLU A 55 -3.71 21.09 -8.10
CA GLU A 55 -3.55 22.46 -8.58
C GLU A 55 -2.08 22.91 -8.57
N VAL A 56 -1.28 22.41 -7.61
CA VAL A 56 0.17 22.65 -7.57
C VAL A 56 0.90 21.73 -8.55
N ARG A 57 0.58 20.43 -8.53
CA ARG A 57 1.20 19.40 -9.36
C ARG A 57 0.19 18.32 -9.79
N PRO A 58 -0.36 18.40 -11.02
CA PRO A 58 -1.46 17.55 -11.46
C PRO A 58 -1.06 16.09 -11.74
N ASP A 59 0.25 15.81 -11.84
CA ASP A 59 0.84 14.53 -12.18
C ASP A 59 1.06 13.61 -10.97
N LEU A 60 1.15 14.15 -9.75
CA LEU A 60 1.49 13.38 -8.55
C LEU A 60 0.51 12.23 -8.27
N LEU A 61 1.09 11.12 -7.80
CA LEU A 61 0.33 10.02 -7.21
C LEU A 61 -0.14 10.42 -5.80
N LEU A 62 -1.43 10.30 -5.55
CA LEU A 62 -2.01 10.51 -4.22
C LEU A 62 -2.40 9.16 -3.61
N ALA A 63 -1.82 8.82 -2.48
CA ALA A 63 -1.95 7.52 -1.83
C ALA A 63 -2.50 7.63 -0.42
N ILE A 64 -3.04 6.53 0.10
CA ILE A 64 -3.49 6.39 1.49
C ILE A 64 -3.30 4.95 1.95
N ASP A 65 -3.21 4.73 3.27
CA ASP A 65 -3.33 3.42 3.89
C ASP A 65 -4.78 3.14 4.29
N GLN A 66 -5.58 2.62 3.37
CA GLN A 66 -6.98 2.32 3.59
C GLN A 66 -7.22 0.82 3.37
N GLU A 67 -6.96 0.02 4.41
CA GLU A 67 -7.07 -1.45 4.41
C GLU A 67 -8.38 -1.92 5.06
N GLY A 68 -8.96 -1.12 5.95
CA GLY A 68 -10.04 -1.53 6.85
C GLY A 68 -9.53 -1.88 8.25
N GLY A 69 -10.47 -2.12 9.16
CA GLY A 69 -10.21 -2.39 10.57
C GLY A 69 -9.37 -1.28 11.22
N ARG A 70 -8.23 -1.67 11.81
CA ARG A 70 -7.34 -0.73 12.50
C ARG A 70 -6.49 0.13 11.56
N VAL A 71 -6.34 -0.25 10.28
CA VAL A 71 -5.59 0.52 9.27
C VAL A 71 -6.57 1.11 8.27
N GLN A 72 -7.32 2.10 8.75
CA GLN A 72 -8.25 2.88 7.98
C GLN A 72 -8.05 4.35 8.40
N ARG A 73 -7.32 5.11 7.56
CA ARG A 73 -6.98 6.51 7.88
C ARG A 73 -8.20 7.40 7.72
N LEU A 74 -8.88 7.33 6.58
CA LEU A 74 -10.09 8.09 6.33
C LEU A 74 -11.30 7.33 6.89
N LYS A 75 -12.04 8.02 7.75
CA LYS A 75 -13.12 7.45 8.52
C LYS A 75 -14.45 8.14 8.21
N GLU A 76 -14.56 9.43 8.41
CA GLU A 76 -15.86 10.11 8.21
C GLU A 76 -16.18 10.29 6.72
N GLY A 77 -17.44 10.03 6.34
CA GLY A 77 -17.90 10.17 4.95
C GLY A 77 -17.54 9.01 4.00
N VAL A 78 -17.00 7.91 4.53
CA VAL A 78 -16.71 6.66 3.81
C VAL A 78 -17.17 5.46 4.63
N THR A 79 -17.20 4.27 4.03
CA THR A 79 -17.56 3.04 4.74
C THR A 79 -16.50 2.67 5.78
N ARG A 80 -16.92 2.31 7.00
CA ARG A 80 -16.09 1.58 7.96
C ARG A 80 -15.90 0.15 7.47
N ILE A 81 -14.75 -0.16 6.90
CA ILE A 81 -14.47 -1.50 6.40
C ILE A 81 -14.00 -2.36 7.60
N PRO A 82 -14.57 -3.55 7.85
CA PRO A 82 -14.07 -4.45 8.88
C PRO A 82 -12.64 -4.92 8.61
N PRO A 83 -11.91 -5.46 9.61
CA PRO A 83 -10.62 -6.11 9.38
C PRO A 83 -10.76 -7.26 8.36
N MET A 84 -9.74 -7.47 7.52
CA MET A 84 -9.80 -8.50 6.46
C MET A 84 -10.02 -9.91 7.02
N ALA A 85 -9.51 -10.22 8.22
CA ALA A 85 -9.77 -11.49 8.89
C ALA A 85 -11.26 -11.74 9.15
N ARG A 86 -12.04 -10.67 9.41
CA ARG A 86 -13.49 -10.76 9.59
C ARG A 86 -14.21 -10.98 8.26
N ILE A 87 -13.78 -10.27 7.22
CA ILE A 87 -14.31 -10.46 5.87
C ILE A 87 -14.05 -11.88 5.38
N GLY A 88 -12.87 -12.42 5.65
CA GLY A 88 -12.47 -13.77 5.27
C GLY A 88 -12.95 -14.90 6.18
N GLN A 89 -13.62 -14.59 7.29
CA GLN A 89 -13.90 -15.56 8.36
C GLN A 89 -14.67 -16.81 7.90
N GLN A 90 -15.57 -16.65 6.93
CA GLN A 90 -16.45 -17.73 6.43
C GLN A 90 -15.91 -18.43 5.17
N PHE A 91 -14.64 -18.23 4.82
CA PHE A 91 -14.07 -18.75 3.58
C PHE A 91 -14.14 -20.28 3.49
N GLU A 92 -13.86 -21.00 4.58
CA GLU A 92 -13.90 -22.47 4.59
C GLU A 92 -15.31 -23.02 4.38
N GLN A 93 -16.34 -22.34 4.91
CA GLN A 93 -17.72 -22.80 4.84
C GLN A 93 -18.42 -22.35 3.56
N THR A 94 -18.10 -21.15 3.08
CA THR A 94 -18.76 -20.49 1.95
C THR A 94 -17.76 -19.71 1.07
N PRO A 95 -16.84 -20.41 0.38
CA PRO A 95 -15.74 -19.78 -0.33
C PRO A 95 -16.21 -18.82 -1.43
N GLU A 96 -17.22 -19.19 -2.21
CA GLU A 96 -17.75 -18.35 -3.30
C GLU A 96 -18.40 -17.06 -2.79
N VAL A 97 -19.16 -17.14 -1.69
CA VAL A 97 -19.80 -15.98 -1.06
C VAL A 97 -18.73 -15.06 -0.45
N THR A 98 -17.75 -15.63 0.22
CA THR A 98 -16.65 -14.90 0.84
C THR A 98 -15.79 -14.20 -0.21
N MET A 99 -15.42 -14.87 -1.30
CA MET A 99 -14.68 -14.24 -2.40
C MET A 99 -15.46 -13.10 -3.04
N ARG A 100 -16.78 -13.26 -3.23
CA ARG A 100 -17.63 -12.17 -3.74
C ARG A 100 -17.66 -10.98 -2.78
N LEU A 101 -17.69 -11.21 -1.47
CA LEU A 101 -17.59 -10.14 -0.48
C LEU A 101 -16.22 -9.44 -0.54
N CYS A 102 -15.11 -10.18 -0.69
CA CYS A 102 -13.78 -9.60 -0.87
C CYS A 102 -13.71 -8.72 -2.13
N GLN A 103 -14.25 -9.19 -3.25
CA GLN A 103 -14.34 -8.43 -4.51
C GLN A 103 -15.20 -7.18 -4.36
N ASP A 104 -16.37 -7.30 -3.75
CA ASP A 104 -17.24 -6.15 -3.47
C ASP A 104 -16.58 -5.14 -2.53
N THR A 105 -15.81 -5.59 -1.55
CA THR A 105 -15.05 -4.74 -0.63
C THR A 105 -13.94 -3.98 -1.37
N GLY A 106 -13.14 -4.67 -2.18
CA GLY A 106 -12.11 -4.04 -3.00
C GLY A 106 -12.70 -3.01 -3.98
N TRP A 107 -13.84 -3.33 -4.60
CA TRP A 107 -14.55 -2.40 -5.47
C TRP A 107 -15.07 -1.17 -4.72
N LEU A 108 -15.70 -1.35 -3.56
CA LEU A 108 -16.19 -0.26 -2.75
C LEU A 108 -15.05 0.66 -2.31
N LEU A 109 -13.95 0.08 -1.80
CA LEU A 109 -12.76 0.82 -1.41
C LEU A 109 -12.23 1.66 -2.57
N GLY A 110 -12.04 1.04 -3.74
CA GLY A 110 -11.54 1.73 -4.93
C GLY A 110 -12.44 2.88 -5.37
N MET A 111 -13.76 2.70 -5.33
CA MET A 111 -14.73 3.75 -5.68
C MET A 111 -14.72 4.91 -4.68
N GLU A 112 -14.70 4.63 -3.39
CA GLU A 112 -14.69 5.67 -2.34
C GLU A 112 -13.39 6.48 -2.35
N MET A 113 -12.24 5.82 -2.45
CA MET A 113 -10.95 6.50 -2.52
C MET A 113 -10.81 7.30 -3.82
N ALA A 114 -11.32 6.77 -4.94
CA ALA A 114 -11.34 7.52 -6.19
C ALA A 114 -12.19 8.79 -6.10
N ALA A 115 -13.35 8.72 -5.43
CA ALA A 115 -14.23 9.86 -5.17
C ALA A 115 -13.60 10.92 -4.26
N CYS A 116 -12.73 10.50 -3.33
CA CYS A 116 -11.92 11.37 -2.50
C CYS A 116 -10.71 11.98 -3.24
N GLY A 117 -10.49 11.67 -4.52
CA GLY A 117 -9.39 12.21 -5.32
C GLY A 117 -8.07 11.43 -5.26
N LEU A 118 -8.03 10.30 -4.56
CA LEU A 118 -6.85 9.45 -4.35
C LEU A 118 -6.61 8.48 -5.52
N ASP A 119 -5.37 8.28 -5.92
CA ASP A 119 -4.99 7.36 -7.00
C ASP A 119 -4.96 5.90 -6.56
N LEU A 120 -4.52 5.64 -5.32
CA LEU A 120 -4.36 4.29 -4.80
C LEU A 120 -4.51 4.23 -3.28
N SER A 121 -4.86 3.04 -2.81
CA SER A 121 -4.65 2.62 -1.42
C SER A 121 -3.56 1.55 -1.41
N PHE A 122 -2.69 1.56 -0.39
CA PHE A 122 -1.71 0.49 -0.18
C PHE A 122 -2.39 -0.78 0.35
N ALA A 123 -3.12 -1.46 -0.53
CA ALA A 123 -3.87 -2.68 -0.26
C ALA A 123 -3.87 -3.59 -1.50
N PRO A 124 -3.99 -4.93 -1.34
CA PRO A 124 -4.25 -5.65 -0.09
C PRO A 124 -3.00 -6.05 0.69
N VAL A 125 -3.19 -6.39 1.98
CA VAL A 125 -2.22 -7.15 2.77
C VAL A 125 -2.24 -8.61 2.30
N LEU A 126 -1.06 -9.15 2.00
CA LEU A 126 -0.81 -10.51 1.55
C LEU A 126 -0.07 -11.35 2.59
N ASP A 127 0.27 -10.76 3.74
CA ASP A 127 0.89 -11.48 4.85
C ASP A 127 -0.05 -12.54 5.40
N ILE A 128 0.52 -13.63 5.90
CA ILE A 128 -0.21 -14.74 6.51
C ILE A 128 -0.21 -14.54 8.03
N ASP A 129 -1.39 -14.54 8.67
CA ASP A 129 -1.44 -14.48 10.13
C ASP A 129 -1.13 -15.83 10.75
N ARG A 130 -0.09 -15.87 11.59
CA ARG A 130 0.32 -17.06 12.35
C ARG A 130 0.06 -16.92 13.85
N GLY A 131 -0.58 -15.83 14.28
CA GLY A 131 -0.70 -15.47 15.69
C GLY A 131 0.62 -15.05 16.33
N LEU A 132 1.68 -14.86 15.54
CA LEU A 132 3.02 -14.49 16.00
C LEU A 132 3.26 -12.98 15.98
N CYS A 133 2.65 -12.27 15.03
CA CYS A 133 2.93 -10.87 14.74
C CYS A 133 1.70 -10.00 15.00
N SER A 134 1.76 -9.11 15.99
CA SER A 134 0.69 -8.12 16.23
C SER A 134 0.56 -7.13 15.07
N VAL A 135 1.61 -6.91 14.28
CA VAL A 135 1.61 -6.01 13.11
C VAL A 135 0.78 -6.59 11.96
N VAL A 136 0.74 -7.91 11.78
CA VAL A 136 -0.17 -8.57 10.82
C VAL A 136 -1.53 -8.74 11.47
N GLY A 137 -1.69 -9.74 12.34
CA GLY A 137 -2.93 -10.07 13.03
C GLY A 137 -4.16 -10.00 12.11
N ASN A 138 -5.21 -9.31 12.57
CA ASN A 138 -6.48 -9.19 11.85
C ASN A 138 -6.46 -8.40 10.53
N ARG A 139 -5.29 -7.88 10.10
CA ARG A 139 -5.10 -7.29 8.76
C ARG A 139 -4.96 -8.36 7.69
N SER A 140 -4.48 -9.56 8.05
CA SER A 140 -4.45 -10.69 7.11
C SER A 140 -5.86 -11.21 6.85
N PHE A 141 -6.07 -11.79 5.68
CA PHE A 141 -7.31 -12.49 5.37
C PHE A 141 -7.44 -13.83 6.08
N SER A 142 -6.34 -14.56 6.31
CA SER A 142 -6.34 -15.93 6.85
C SER A 142 -4.94 -16.38 7.27
N SER A 143 -4.87 -17.47 8.01
CA SER A 143 -3.64 -18.21 8.30
C SER A 143 -3.27 -19.24 7.21
N ASP A 144 -4.16 -19.53 6.26
CA ASP A 144 -3.88 -20.42 5.12
C ASP A 144 -3.36 -19.62 3.91
N PRO A 145 -2.13 -19.86 3.42
CA PRO A 145 -1.57 -19.19 2.24
C PRO A 145 -2.47 -19.23 1.00
N LEU A 146 -3.17 -20.35 0.75
CA LEU A 146 -4.02 -20.50 -0.42
C LEU A 146 -5.32 -19.70 -0.27
N ALA A 147 -5.92 -19.72 0.93
CA ALA A 147 -7.07 -18.89 1.25
C ALA A 147 -6.74 -17.39 1.13
N VAL A 148 -5.58 -16.94 1.61
CA VAL A 148 -5.10 -15.55 1.43
C VAL A 148 -4.98 -15.22 -0.05
N ALA A 149 -4.34 -16.08 -0.85
CA ALA A 149 -4.17 -15.85 -2.29
C ALA A 149 -5.53 -15.73 -3.02
N ALA A 150 -6.50 -16.60 -2.70
CA ALA A 150 -7.83 -16.58 -3.31
C ALA A 150 -8.61 -15.31 -2.93
N MET A 151 -8.69 -14.99 -1.63
CA MET A 151 -9.45 -13.84 -1.13
C MET A 151 -8.83 -12.50 -1.54
N ALA A 152 -7.51 -12.35 -1.43
CA ALA A 152 -6.82 -11.16 -1.89
C ALA A 152 -6.90 -11.03 -3.42
N GLY A 153 -6.86 -12.14 -4.16
CA GLY A 153 -7.11 -12.14 -5.60
C GLY A 153 -8.48 -11.56 -5.97
N ALA A 154 -9.53 -11.97 -5.27
CA ALA A 154 -10.86 -11.40 -5.47
C ALA A 154 -10.93 -9.90 -5.10
N PHE A 155 -10.28 -9.51 -4.00
CA PHE A 155 -10.16 -8.10 -3.61
C PHE A 155 -9.46 -7.24 -4.67
N ILE A 156 -8.35 -7.73 -5.24
CA ILE A 156 -7.61 -7.08 -6.33
C ILE A 156 -8.52 -6.88 -7.55
N GLU A 157 -9.32 -7.90 -7.89
CA GLU A 157 -10.30 -7.78 -8.98
C GLU A 157 -11.31 -6.67 -8.73
N GLY A 158 -11.79 -6.53 -7.49
CA GLY A 158 -12.64 -5.43 -7.06
C GLY A 158 -12.00 -4.05 -7.28
N LEU A 159 -10.75 -3.88 -6.84
CA LEU A 159 -9.99 -2.64 -7.05
C LEU A 159 -9.89 -2.30 -8.55
N HIS A 160 -9.51 -3.28 -9.37
CA HIS A 160 -9.40 -3.13 -10.82
C HIS A 160 -10.74 -2.82 -11.49
N GLU A 161 -11.84 -3.43 -11.04
CA GLU A 161 -13.19 -3.09 -11.47
C GLU A 161 -13.55 -1.64 -11.17
N ALA A 162 -13.14 -1.12 -10.01
CA ALA A 162 -13.29 0.29 -9.65
C ALA A 162 -12.32 1.19 -10.43
N GLY A 163 -11.30 0.64 -11.10
CA GLY A 163 -10.27 1.36 -11.84
C GLY A 163 -9.08 1.80 -10.98
N MET A 164 -8.99 1.32 -9.75
CA MET A 164 -7.89 1.55 -8.82
C MET A 164 -6.87 0.42 -8.93
N VAL A 165 -5.59 0.76 -8.81
CA VAL A 165 -4.49 -0.21 -8.81
C VAL A 165 -4.42 -0.98 -7.48
N ALA A 166 -3.80 -2.16 -7.52
CA ALA A 166 -3.56 -2.97 -6.32
C ALA A 166 -2.08 -3.01 -5.94
N VAL A 167 -1.79 -2.76 -4.65
CA VAL A 167 -0.43 -2.77 -4.09
C VAL A 167 -0.33 -3.80 -2.97
N GLY A 168 0.31 -4.93 -3.26
CA GLY A 168 0.45 -6.05 -2.33
C GLY A 168 1.56 -5.81 -1.31
N LYS A 169 1.32 -6.11 -0.03
CA LYS A 169 2.33 -5.94 1.04
C LYS A 169 2.23 -6.99 2.17
N HIS A 170 3.31 -7.35 2.87
CA HIS A 170 4.67 -6.82 2.74
C HIS A 170 5.60 -7.93 2.21
N PHE A 171 6.09 -7.82 0.97
CA PHE A 171 6.88 -8.87 0.32
C PHE A 171 8.24 -9.13 1.02
N PRO A 172 8.70 -10.37 1.21
CA PRO A 172 8.12 -11.66 0.82
C PRO A 172 7.14 -12.27 1.84
N GLY A 173 6.78 -11.50 2.87
CA GLY A 173 5.82 -11.84 3.91
C GLY A 173 6.32 -11.42 5.29
N HIS A 174 5.45 -10.79 6.08
CA HIS A 174 5.73 -10.33 7.45
C HIS A 174 5.20 -11.30 8.53
N GLY A 175 4.55 -12.41 8.13
CA GLY A 175 3.83 -13.30 9.04
C GLY A 175 4.70 -14.11 10.00
N GLY A 176 5.99 -14.31 9.67
CA GLY A 176 6.92 -15.14 10.45
C GLY A 176 7.67 -14.44 11.58
N VAL A 177 7.53 -13.12 11.73
CA VAL A 177 8.29 -12.32 12.71
C VAL A 177 7.43 -11.81 13.85
N ASN A 178 7.95 -11.91 15.08
CA ASN A 178 7.28 -11.43 16.30
C ASN A 178 7.62 -9.96 16.63
N VAL A 179 8.64 -9.38 15.98
CA VAL A 179 9.07 -8.01 16.23
C VAL A 179 8.29 -7.03 15.34
N ASP A 180 7.78 -5.97 15.96
CA ASP A 180 7.26 -4.83 15.23
C ASP A 180 8.43 -4.03 14.62
N THR A 181 8.48 -3.98 13.29
CA THR A 181 9.53 -3.31 12.51
C THR A 181 9.56 -1.79 12.70
N HIS A 182 8.51 -1.20 13.30
CA HIS A 182 8.51 0.19 13.76
C HIS A 182 9.49 0.42 14.94
N HIS A 183 9.87 -0.64 15.66
CA HIS A 183 10.67 -0.56 16.88
C HIS A 183 12.05 -1.24 16.80
N GLY A 184 12.33 -1.96 15.71
CA GLY A 184 13.63 -2.61 15.51
C GLY A 184 13.71 -3.40 14.21
N VAL A 185 14.87 -3.96 13.91
CA VAL A 185 15.04 -4.85 12.75
C VAL A 185 14.43 -6.21 13.08
N ALA A 186 13.43 -6.63 12.30
CA ALA A 186 12.86 -7.96 12.43
C ALA A 186 13.65 -8.97 11.58
N VAL A 187 13.83 -10.18 12.09
CA VAL A 187 14.59 -11.26 11.43
C VAL A 187 13.75 -12.52 11.37
N ASP A 188 13.60 -13.09 10.18
CA ASP A 188 12.94 -14.38 9.95
C ASP A 188 13.99 -15.42 9.54
N GLU A 189 14.31 -16.34 10.44
CA GLU A 189 15.40 -17.32 10.24
C GLU A 189 15.00 -18.54 9.38
N ARG A 190 13.75 -18.62 8.91
CA ARG A 190 13.28 -19.76 8.11
C ARG A 190 14.04 -19.84 6.79
N ASP A 191 14.24 -21.07 6.30
CA ASP A 191 14.82 -21.30 4.98
C ASP A 191 13.88 -20.85 3.84
N LEU A 192 14.47 -20.62 2.66
CA LEU A 192 13.73 -20.12 1.50
C LEU A 192 12.65 -21.09 1.02
N ASP A 193 12.85 -22.40 1.14
CA ASP A 193 11.87 -23.38 0.68
C ASP A 193 10.62 -23.39 1.56
N THR A 194 10.79 -23.17 2.86
CA THR A 194 9.70 -22.91 3.80
C THR A 194 8.94 -21.65 3.42
N LEU A 195 9.63 -20.54 3.13
CA LEU A 195 8.98 -19.30 2.69
C LEU A 195 8.21 -19.50 1.38
N ARG A 196 8.78 -20.22 0.41
CA ARG A 196 8.16 -20.55 -0.89
C ARG A 196 6.87 -21.33 -0.76
N GLN A 197 6.81 -22.26 0.19
CA GLN A 197 5.63 -23.09 0.43
C GLN A 197 4.56 -22.37 1.25
N GLN A 198 4.88 -21.19 1.78
CA GLN A 198 4.01 -20.47 2.72
C GLN A 198 3.89 -18.99 2.36
N ASP A 199 4.65 -18.10 3.00
CA ASP A 199 4.52 -16.64 2.92
C ASP A 199 4.66 -16.07 1.49
N LEU A 200 5.43 -16.74 0.62
CA LEU A 200 5.57 -16.37 -0.78
C LEU A 200 4.41 -16.84 -1.67
N VAL A 201 3.53 -17.72 -1.19
CA VAL A 201 2.44 -18.30 -2.02
C VAL A 201 1.51 -17.21 -2.55
N PRO A 202 0.99 -16.26 -1.74
CA PRO A 202 0.14 -15.19 -2.25
C PRO A 202 0.87 -14.31 -3.27
N PHE A 203 2.12 -13.93 -3.01
CA PHE A 203 2.90 -13.12 -3.96
C PHE A 203 3.16 -13.85 -5.27
N THR A 204 3.48 -15.14 -5.22
CA THR A 204 3.71 -15.97 -6.40
C THR A 204 2.46 -16.08 -7.27
N GLN A 205 1.30 -16.32 -6.66
CA GLN A 205 0.04 -16.46 -7.40
C GLN A 205 -0.48 -15.12 -7.94
N LEU A 206 -0.22 -14.01 -7.23
CA LEU A 206 -0.79 -12.70 -7.54
C LEU A 206 0.16 -11.75 -8.25
N ALA A 207 1.45 -12.10 -8.44
CA ALA A 207 2.43 -11.23 -9.10
C ALA A 207 1.99 -10.72 -10.48
N GLY A 208 1.26 -11.54 -11.25
CA GLY A 208 0.71 -11.14 -12.56
C GLY A 208 -0.50 -10.21 -12.50
N ARG A 209 -1.11 -10.04 -11.31
CA ARG A 209 -2.31 -9.22 -11.07
C ARG A 209 -2.00 -7.96 -10.26
N LEU A 210 -0.84 -7.88 -9.60
CA LEU A 210 -0.45 -6.71 -8.82
C LEU A 210 0.13 -5.61 -9.71
N ASP A 211 -0.24 -4.37 -9.42
CA ASP A 211 0.32 -3.18 -10.08
C ASP A 211 1.48 -2.59 -9.27
N GLY A 212 1.46 -2.80 -7.96
CA GLY A 212 2.50 -2.42 -7.01
C GLY A 212 2.81 -3.53 -6.01
N VAL A 213 4.01 -3.51 -5.46
CA VAL A 213 4.40 -4.29 -4.28
C VAL A 213 5.19 -3.41 -3.33
N MET A 214 4.95 -3.58 -2.03
CA MET A 214 5.78 -3.00 -0.96
C MET A 214 6.49 -4.15 -0.22
N PRO A 215 7.82 -4.13 -0.10
CA PRO A 215 8.59 -5.13 0.64
C PRO A 215 8.51 -4.89 2.14
N ALA A 216 8.79 -5.92 2.95
CA ALA A 216 8.86 -5.82 4.39
C ALA A 216 10.23 -5.31 4.86
N HIS A 217 10.27 -4.54 5.95
CA HIS A 217 11.49 -4.24 6.71
C HIS A 217 11.96 -5.43 7.57
N VAL A 218 12.09 -6.60 6.94
CA VAL A 218 12.48 -7.87 7.59
C VAL A 218 13.72 -8.43 6.89
N VAL A 219 14.69 -8.89 7.69
CA VAL A 219 15.88 -9.60 7.22
C VAL A 219 15.60 -11.10 7.18
N PHE A 220 15.96 -11.75 6.08
CA PHE A 220 15.80 -13.19 5.88
C PHE A 220 17.18 -13.82 5.63
N PRO A 221 17.99 -14.06 6.68
CA PRO A 221 19.42 -14.35 6.55
C PRO A 221 19.72 -15.64 5.78
N ALA A 222 18.76 -16.57 5.69
CA ALA A 222 18.87 -17.77 4.87
C ALA A 222 18.93 -17.47 3.34
N PHE A 223 18.54 -16.26 2.92
CA PHE A 223 18.57 -15.82 1.52
C PHE A 223 19.37 -14.55 1.28
N ASP A 224 19.21 -13.51 2.12
CA ASP A 224 19.99 -12.27 2.05
C ASP A 224 20.10 -11.63 3.45
N ALA A 225 21.27 -11.07 3.77
CA ALA A 225 21.52 -10.40 5.04
C ALA A 225 20.90 -9.00 5.12
N ARG A 226 20.40 -8.46 4.01
CA ARG A 226 19.71 -7.16 3.96
C ARG A 226 18.20 -7.34 4.14
N PRO A 227 17.49 -6.33 4.68
CA PRO A 227 16.04 -6.36 4.66
C PRO A 227 15.52 -6.41 3.22
N ALA A 228 14.34 -6.98 3.01
CA ALA A 228 13.81 -7.26 1.67
C ALA A 228 13.79 -6.03 0.75
N GLY A 229 13.44 -4.85 1.28
CA GLY A 229 13.41 -3.59 0.51
C GLY A 229 14.79 -3.02 0.09
N PHE A 230 15.87 -3.52 0.69
CA PHE A 230 17.25 -3.16 0.35
C PHE A 230 18.02 -4.31 -0.31
N SER A 231 17.35 -5.42 -0.63
CA SER A 231 17.97 -6.62 -1.19
C SER A 231 17.68 -6.73 -2.70
N PRO A 232 18.68 -6.48 -3.57
CA PRO A 232 18.63 -6.88 -4.98
C PRO A 232 18.28 -8.36 -5.19
N SER A 233 18.61 -9.24 -4.25
CA SER A 233 18.27 -10.67 -4.34
C SER A 233 16.75 -10.88 -4.21
N TRP A 234 16.12 -10.27 -3.20
CA TRP A 234 14.66 -10.33 -3.01
C TRP A 234 13.90 -9.61 -4.10
N LEU A 235 14.28 -8.37 -4.42
CA LEU A 235 13.61 -7.59 -5.47
C LEU A 235 13.87 -8.18 -6.87
N GLY A 236 15.05 -8.77 -7.09
CA GLY A 236 15.38 -9.56 -8.28
C GLY A 236 14.53 -10.82 -8.39
N MET A 237 14.34 -11.58 -7.30
CA MET A 237 13.43 -12.73 -7.29
C MET A 237 11.99 -12.32 -7.64
N LEU A 238 11.50 -11.23 -7.06
CA LEU A 238 10.17 -10.69 -7.37
C LEU A 238 10.04 -10.37 -8.87
N ARG A 239 11.03 -9.68 -9.44
CA ARG A 239 11.05 -9.28 -10.85
C ARG A 239 11.19 -10.46 -11.82
N GLU A 240 12.16 -11.33 -11.56
CA GLU A 240 12.63 -12.34 -12.50
C GLU A 240 11.95 -13.69 -12.26
N SER A 241 11.98 -14.19 -11.02
CA SER A 241 11.43 -15.51 -10.69
C SER A 241 9.91 -15.49 -10.62
N LEU A 242 9.31 -14.46 -10.00
CA LEU A 242 7.85 -14.32 -9.90
C LEU A 242 7.24 -13.54 -11.07
N GLY A 243 8.07 -12.94 -11.93
CA GLY A 243 7.62 -12.24 -13.13
C GLY A 243 6.88 -10.93 -12.88
N PHE A 244 7.05 -10.29 -11.72
CA PHE A 244 6.36 -9.06 -11.36
C PHE A 244 6.83 -7.86 -12.19
N LYS A 245 5.89 -7.20 -12.89
CA LYS A 245 6.17 -6.09 -13.82
C LYS A 245 5.77 -4.71 -13.29
N GLY A 246 5.08 -4.66 -12.15
CA GLY A 246 4.56 -3.43 -11.55
C GLY A 246 5.63 -2.56 -10.88
N VAL A 247 5.17 -1.63 -10.05
CA VAL A 247 6.01 -0.71 -9.26
C VAL A 247 6.44 -1.38 -7.97
N ILE A 248 7.72 -1.25 -7.59
CA ILE A 248 8.17 -1.61 -6.24
C ILE A 248 8.27 -0.31 -5.45
N PHE A 249 7.45 -0.16 -4.41
CA PHE A 249 7.64 0.88 -3.42
C PHE A 249 8.68 0.42 -2.40
N SER A 250 9.43 1.32 -1.77
CA SER A 250 10.01 0.98 -0.48
C SER A 250 8.91 0.94 0.58
N ASP A 251 9.17 0.28 1.71
CA ASP A 251 8.45 0.60 2.94
C ASP A 251 8.99 1.94 3.51
N ASP A 252 8.40 2.49 4.57
CA ASP A 252 8.78 3.80 5.10
C ASP A 252 10.26 3.82 5.56
N LEU A 253 11.08 4.65 4.93
CA LEU A 253 12.52 4.75 5.21
C LEU A 253 12.83 5.64 6.41
N SER A 254 11.81 6.23 7.04
CA SER A 254 11.94 6.91 8.33
C SER A 254 11.76 5.96 9.52
N MET A 255 11.32 4.72 9.29
CA MET A 255 11.11 3.74 10.35
C MET A 255 12.41 3.19 10.93
N ALA A 256 12.36 2.73 12.19
CA ALA A 256 13.50 2.17 12.90
C ALA A 256 14.16 1.00 12.15
N GLY A 257 13.36 0.11 11.56
CA GLY A 257 13.83 -1.03 10.76
C GLY A 257 14.64 -0.64 9.51
N ALA A 258 14.51 0.60 9.03
CA ALA A 258 15.23 1.09 7.85
C ALA A 258 16.65 1.61 8.17
N HIS A 259 16.97 1.93 9.43
CA HIS A 259 18.23 2.61 9.81
C HIS A 259 19.53 1.82 9.54
N VAL A 260 19.44 0.63 8.96
CA VAL A 260 20.59 -0.22 8.60
C VAL A 260 21.48 0.36 7.49
N ALA A 261 20.98 1.29 6.67
CA ALA A 261 21.70 1.84 5.52
C ALA A 261 22.14 3.31 5.66
N GLY A 262 22.40 3.79 6.88
CA GLY A 262 22.94 5.12 7.12
C GLY A 262 21.88 6.21 7.23
N GLY A 263 22.19 7.43 6.77
CA GLY A 263 21.29 8.58 6.81
C GLY A 263 20.12 8.48 5.82
N PRO A 264 19.14 9.40 5.87
CA PRO A 264 17.95 9.33 5.04
C PRO A 264 18.24 9.21 3.53
N ALA A 265 19.19 10.03 3.03
CA ALA A 265 19.58 10.04 1.63
C ALA A 265 20.20 8.69 1.21
N GLU A 266 21.13 8.16 2.01
CA GLU A 266 21.77 6.86 1.74
C GLU A 266 20.75 5.72 1.74
N ARG A 267 19.76 5.74 2.64
CA ARG A 267 18.67 4.76 2.66
C ARG A 267 17.82 4.81 1.41
N ALA A 268 17.42 6.01 0.97
CA ALA A 268 16.61 6.17 -0.24
C ALA A 268 17.37 5.68 -1.48
N LEU A 269 18.64 6.08 -1.64
CA LEU A 269 19.48 5.63 -2.73
C LEU A 269 19.67 4.12 -2.70
N ALA A 270 19.95 3.52 -1.54
CA ALA A 270 20.11 2.08 -1.40
C ALA A 270 18.82 1.30 -1.79
N ALA A 271 17.64 1.78 -1.40
CA ALA A 271 16.37 1.16 -1.79
C ALA A 271 16.13 1.24 -3.31
N LEU A 272 16.40 2.40 -3.91
CA LEU A 272 16.27 2.61 -5.35
C LEU A 272 17.29 1.77 -6.15
N GLU A 273 18.53 1.71 -5.70
CA GLU A 273 19.58 0.86 -6.27
C GLU A 273 19.26 -0.63 -6.16
N ALA A 274 18.62 -1.05 -5.06
CA ALA A 274 18.16 -2.43 -4.88
C ALA A 274 17.05 -2.83 -5.87
N GLY A 275 16.32 -1.87 -6.42
CA GLY A 275 15.27 -2.10 -7.42
C GLY A 275 13.91 -1.50 -7.08
N CYS A 276 13.79 -0.69 -6.01
CA CYS A 276 12.59 0.10 -5.77
C CYS A 276 12.44 1.17 -6.87
N ASP A 277 11.19 1.41 -7.28
CA ASP A 277 10.82 2.45 -8.23
C ASP A 277 10.39 3.76 -7.54
N MET A 278 9.99 3.69 -6.25
CA MET A 278 9.58 4.83 -5.46
C MET A 278 9.89 4.64 -3.97
N ALA A 279 10.63 5.56 -3.37
CA ALA A 279 10.99 5.57 -1.96
C ALA A 279 9.97 6.37 -1.14
N LEU A 280 9.50 5.80 -0.02
CA LEU A 280 8.59 6.45 0.91
C LEU A 280 9.38 7.08 2.07
N ILE A 281 9.23 8.39 2.26
CA ILE A 281 9.75 9.12 3.41
C ILE A 281 8.58 9.74 4.15
N CYS A 282 8.20 9.14 5.27
CA CYS A 282 7.06 9.59 6.06
C CYS A 282 7.51 10.18 7.40
N ASN A 283 6.69 11.05 7.98
CA ASN A 283 6.76 11.56 9.35
C ASN A 283 8.07 12.30 9.72
N ASP A 284 8.91 12.62 8.74
CA ASP A 284 10.17 13.35 8.94
C ASP A 284 10.44 14.28 7.74
N ARG A 285 10.01 15.54 7.88
CA ARG A 285 10.18 16.57 6.84
C ARG A 285 11.66 16.85 6.54
N ALA A 286 12.53 16.81 7.55
CA ALA A 286 13.94 17.10 7.36
C ALA A 286 14.62 15.98 6.55
N ALA A 287 14.29 14.71 6.87
CA ALA A 287 14.70 13.56 6.07
C ALA A 287 14.15 13.64 4.64
N ALA A 288 12.88 14.01 4.47
CA ALA A 288 12.26 14.13 3.14
C ALA A 288 13.02 15.14 2.27
N VAL A 289 13.36 16.32 2.81
CA VAL A 289 14.15 17.33 2.06
C VAL A 289 15.52 16.79 1.65
N GLN A 290 16.25 16.13 2.58
CA GLN A 290 17.56 15.53 2.27
C GLN A 290 17.47 14.48 1.15
N VAL A 291 16.41 13.67 1.17
CA VAL A 291 16.19 12.63 0.16
C VAL A 291 15.81 13.23 -1.18
N LEU A 292 15.00 14.29 -1.19
CA LEU A 292 14.62 14.99 -2.41
C LEU A 292 15.85 15.58 -3.11
N ASP A 293 16.73 16.25 -2.35
CA ASP A 293 17.97 16.81 -2.88
C ASP A 293 18.88 15.70 -3.46
N ALA A 294 19.00 14.57 -2.75
CA ALA A 294 19.81 13.43 -3.19
C ALA A 294 19.24 12.71 -4.43
N CYS A 295 17.92 12.75 -4.63
CA CYS A 295 17.24 12.12 -5.76
C CYS A 295 16.97 13.09 -6.93
N GLU A 296 17.53 14.30 -6.90
CA GLU A 296 17.31 15.28 -7.97
C GLU A 296 17.76 14.73 -9.33
N GLY A 297 16.91 14.89 -10.35
CA GLY A 297 17.16 14.38 -11.70
C GLY A 297 16.85 12.89 -11.91
N MET A 298 16.61 12.13 -10.85
CA MET A 298 16.11 10.75 -10.96
C MET A 298 14.64 10.74 -11.34
N THR A 299 14.20 9.72 -12.08
CA THR A 299 12.79 9.59 -12.51
C THR A 299 12.31 8.15 -12.46
N SER A 300 11.03 7.97 -12.18
CA SER A 300 10.33 6.70 -12.16
C SER A 300 9.29 6.63 -13.26
N ARG A 301 9.60 5.91 -14.34
CA ARG A 301 8.66 5.72 -15.48
C ARG A 301 7.50 4.79 -15.13
N ARG A 302 7.72 3.82 -14.22
CA ARG A 302 6.70 2.84 -13.85
C ARG A 302 5.63 3.47 -12.96
N ALA A 303 6.01 4.35 -12.03
CA ALA A 303 5.11 5.02 -11.09
C ALA A 303 3.96 5.74 -11.80
N ALA A 304 4.21 6.39 -12.95
CA ALA A 304 3.17 7.10 -13.70
C ALA A 304 1.99 6.20 -14.14
N ARG A 305 2.16 4.87 -14.18
CA ARG A 305 1.11 3.90 -14.52
C ARG A 305 0.14 3.63 -13.38
N LEU A 306 0.45 4.07 -12.16
CA LEU A 306 -0.39 3.85 -10.97
C LEU A 306 -1.50 4.88 -10.79
N ARG A 307 -1.53 5.91 -11.64
CA ARG A 307 -2.59 6.91 -11.60
C ARG A 307 -3.94 6.27 -11.86
N TYR A 308 -4.96 6.74 -11.14
CA TYR A 308 -6.32 6.28 -11.37
C TYR A 308 -6.73 6.59 -12.82
N ALA A 309 -7.06 5.55 -13.59
CA ALA A 309 -7.15 5.64 -15.04
C ALA A 309 -8.52 6.12 -15.57
N ARG A 310 -9.51 6.29 -14.69
CA ARG A 310 -10.90 6.60 -15.06
C ARG A 310 -11.32 8.00 -14.60
N ALA A 311 -12.45 8.46 -15.10
CA ALA A 311 -13.11 9.63 -14.52
C ALA A 311 -13.47 9.33 -13.06
N ARG A 312 -13.03 10.21 -12.15
CA ARG A 312 -13.28 10.07 -10.72
C ARG A 312 -14.76 10.34 -10.44
N PRO A 313 -15.47 9.44 -9.73
CA PRO A 313 -16.87 9.68 -9.37
C PRO A 313 -16.97 10.82 -8.35
N ASP A 314 -18.12 11.50 -8.32
CA ASP A 314 -18.44 12.39 -7.20
C ASP A 314 -18.85 11.59 -5.97
N LEU A 315 -18.54 12.10 -4.77
CA LEU A 315 -18.93 11.48 -3.50
C LEU A 315 -20.44 11.21 -3.43
N ASP A 316 -21.25 12.22 -3.76
CA ASP A 316 -22.72 12.10 -3.71
C ASP A 316 -23.26 11.06 -4.71
N ALA A 317 -22.56 10.87 -5.84
CA ALA A 317 -22.97 9.93 -6.87
C ALA A 317 -22.81 8.46 -6.43
N LEU A 318 -21.95 8.16 -5.45
CA LEU A 318 -21.78 6.81 -4.91
C LEU A 318 -23.09 6.28 -4.32
N THR A 319 -23.85 7.14 -3.64
CA THR A 319 -25.13 6.77 -3.02
C THR A 319 -26.19 6.35 -4.04
N ALA A 320 -26.07 6.78 -5.31
CA ALA A 320 -26.95 6.37 -6.39
C ALA A 320 -26.66 4.94 -6.88
N LEU A 321 -25.47 4.41 -6.64
CA LEU A 321 -25.06 3.07 -7.07
C LEU A 321 -25.66 2.00 -6.16
N SER A 322 -26.49 1.11 -6.73
CA SER A 322 -27.14 0.02 -5.98
C SER A 322 -26.13 -0.96 -5.36
N ARG A 323 -25.03 -1.25 -6.06
CA ARG A 323 -23.92 -2.07 -5.54
C ARG A 323 -23.29 -1.40 -4.32
N TRP A 324 -22.98 -0.10 -4.39
CA TRP A 324 -22.39 0.63 -3.28
C TRP A 324 -23.29 0.60 -2.04
N ARG A 325 -24.58 0.94 -2.16
CA ARG A 325 -25.52 0.93 -1.01
C ARG A 325 -25.59 -0.43 -0.33
N ARG A 326 -25.65 -1.52 -1.11
CA ARG A 326 -25.71 -2.88 -0.57
C ARG A 326 -24.42 -3.26 0.16
N VAL A 327 -23.27 -3.00 -0.46
CA VAL A 327 -21.97 -3.38 0.10
C VAL A 327 -21.65 -2.52 1.33
N HIS A 328 -21.86 -1.21 1.25
CA HIS A 328 -21.73 -0.28 2.38
C HIS A 328 -22.52 -0.76 3.60
N ALA A 329 -23.83 -1.01 3.44
CA ALA A 329 -24.68 -1.45 4.55
C ALA A 329 -24.23 -2.81 5.13
N HIS A 330 -23.77 -3.73 4.27
CA HIS A 330 -23.28 -5.04 4.71
C HIS A 330 -22.00 -4.92 5.54
N LEU A 331 -21.02 -4.13 5.07
CA LEU A 331 -19.75 -3.94 5.77
C LEU A 331 -19.92 -3.16 7.08
N GLU A 332 -20.79 -2.16 7.13
CA GLU A 332 -21.11 -1.44 8.37
C GLU A 332 -21.74 -2.35 9.42
N ALA A 333 -22.68 -3.22 9.01
CA ALA A 333 -23.30 -4.19 9.91
C ALA A 333 -22.26 -5.13 10.54
N MET A 334 -21.26 -5.55 9.76
CA MET A 334 -20.14 -6.36 10.25
C MET A 334 -19.22 -5.64 11.24
N ASN A 335 -19.36 -4.35 11.54
CA ASN A 335 -18.58 -3.74 12.64
C ASN A 335 -19.33 -3.75 13.98
N SER A 336 -20.63 -4.08 13.97
CA SER A 336 -21.50 -3.96 15.14
C SER A 336 -21.60 -5.24 15.99
N ASP A 337 -21.16 -6.40 15.48
CA ASP A 337 -21.05 -7.65 16.25
C ASP A 337 -19.64 -7.90 16.79
#